data_AF-A0A1Q6R2U7-F1
#
_entry.id   AF-A0A1Q6R2U7-F1
#
_cell.length_a   1.000
_cell.length_b   1.000
_cell.length_c   1.000
_cell.angle_alpha   90.00
_cell.angle_beta   90.00
_cell.angle_gamma   90.00
#
_symmetry.space_group_name_H-M   'P 1'
#
loop_
_entity.id
_entity.type
_entity.pdbx_description
1 polymer ?
#
loop_
_entity_poly.entity_id
_entity_poly.type
_entity_poly.pdbx_seq_one_letter_code
_entity_poly.pdbx_strand_id
1 'polypeptide(L)'
;MSSGAYSLRLARTLYENVYHAMLYNENQQPIGDLEIIPNIPLDRSQVPEDAPEVPAYLLVIVKDADINKDNLIDFEERASYALLKRFSTEVINFQHCKFYYPSPAFIFEQPDAVNGGTEPMPLQ
;
A
#
# COMPACT_ATOMS: atom_id res chain seq x y z
N MET A 1 -20.65 6.78 11.42
CA MET A 1 -19.70 6.48 10.33
C MET A 1 -18.76 7.67 10.20
N SER A 2 -17.74 7.79 11.05
CA SER A 2 -16.77 8.89 10.94
C SER A 2 -15.92 8.67 9.68
N SER A 3 -16.18 9.49 8.67
CA SER A 3 -15.47 9.58 7.39
C SER A 3 -14.08 10.23 7.57
N GLY A 4 -13.35 9.85 8.62
CA GLY A 4 -12.03 10.43 8.89
C GLY A 4 -10.99 9.80 7.99
N ALA A 5 -10.79 10.35 6.79
CA ALA A 5 -9.59 10.06 6.01
C ALA A 5 -8.35 10.31 6.88
N TYR A 6 -7.36 9.41 6.83
CA TYR A 6 -6.10 9.65 7.51
C TYR A 6 -5.46 10.93 7.00
N SER A 7 -4.82 11.67 7.91
CA SER A 7 -3.98 12.80 7.48
C SER A 7 -2.58 12.28 7.15
N LEU A 8 -1.99 12.85 6.11
CA LEU A 8 -0.74 12.37 5.52
C LEU A 8 0.31 13.47 5.56
N ARG A 9 1.49 13.13 6.09
CA ARG A 9 2.70 13.96 5.95
C ARG A 9 3.68 13.27 5.02
N LEU A 10 3.95 13.91 3.88
CA LEU A 10 4.91 13.43 2.89
C LEU A 10 6.25 14.12 3.01
N ALA A 11 7.32 13.36 2.83
CA ALA A 11 8.69 13.84 2.67
C ALA A 11 9.32 13.18 1.43
N ARG A 12 10.03 13.98 0.64
CA ARG A 12 10.82 13.46 -0.48
C ARG A 12 12.10 12.82 0.05
N THR A 13 12.46 11.66 -0.48
CA THR A 13 13.73 11.01 -0.15
C THR A 13 14.83 11.36 -1.16
N LEU A 14 16.06 10.91 -0.89
CA LEU A 14 17.18 11.02 -1.84
C LEU A 14 17.07 10.01 -3.00
N TYR A 15 16.21 8.99 -2.87
CA TYR A 15 15.95 8.05 -3.96
C TYR A 15 15.05 8.69 -5.01
N GLU A 16 15.26 8.31 -6.26
CA GLU A 16 14.39 8.72 -7.35
C GLU A 16 12.99 8.13 -7.15
N ASN A 17 11.98 9.00 -7.11
CA ASN A 17 10.56 8.64 -7.01
C ASN A 17 10.14 7.81 -5.79
N VAL A 18 10.94 7.80 -4.71
CA VAL A 18 10.51 7.23 -3.43
C VAL A 18 10.19 8.35 -2.46
N TYR A 19 9.00 8.28 -1.87
CA TYR A 19 8.52 9.24 -0.88
C TYR A 19 8.35 8.53 0.45
N HIS A 20 8.76 9.20 1.52
CA HIS A 20 8.42 8.77 2.88
C HIS A 20 7.08 9.40 3.26
N ALA A 21 6.21 8.63 3.91
CA ALA A 21 4.92 9.12 4.34
C ALA A 21 4.58 8.63 5.75
N MET A 22 4.15 9.57 6.60
CA MET A 22 3.56 9.25 7.91
C MET A 22 2.05 9.44 7.84
N LEU A 23 1.31 8.44 8.32
CA LEU A 23 -0.14 8.49 8.50
C LEU A 23 -0.49 8.85 9.94
N TYR A 24 -1.49 9.71 10.09
CA TYR A 24 -2.03 10.08 11.40
C TYR A 24 -3.54 9.91 11.43
N ASN A 25 -4.03 9.44 12.58
CA ASN A 25 -5.46 9.35 12.86
C ASN A 25 -6.08 10.73 13.17
N GLU A 26 -7.37 10.75 13.48
CA GLU A 26 -8.11 11.98 13.80
C GLU A 26 -7.56 12.72 15.03
N ASN A 27 -6.90 12.01 15.94
CA ASN A 27 -6.28 12.54 17.16
C ASN A 27 -4.81 12.99 16.94
N GLN A 28 -4.34 13.05 15.69
CA GLN A 28 -2.94 13.37 15.35
C GLN A 28 -1.91 12.38 15.89
N GLN A 29 -2.33 11.15 16.21
CA GLN A 29 -1.41 10.09 16.61
C GLN A 29 -0.87 9.38 15.36
N PRO A 30 0.44 9.10 15.29
CA PRO A 30 1.01 8.34 14.19
C PRO A 30 0.49 6.90 14.23
N ILE A 31 0.01 6.41 13.09
CA ILE A 31 -0.56 5.06 12.94
C ILE A 31 0.09 4.25 11.82
N GLY A 32 1.00 4.85 11.05
CA GLY A 32 1.72 4.16 9.99
C GLY A 32 2.91 4.96 9.47
N ASP A 33 4.00 4.23 9.22
CA ASP A 33 5.21 4.64 8.53
C ASP A 33 5.29 3.91 7.19
N LEU A 34 5.25 4.67 6.10
CA LEU A 34 5.13 4.16 4.74
C LEU A 34 6.26 4.69 3.83
N GLU A 35 6.61 3.87 2.86
CA GLU A 35 7.30 4.29 1.64
C GLU A 35 6.34 4.20 0.45
N ILE A 36 6.24 5.28 -0.31
CA ILE A 36 5.36 5.40 -1.47
C ILE A 36 6.20 5.48 -2.72
N ILE A 37 5.93 4.59 -3.67
CA ILE A 37 6.59 4.53 -4.97
C ILE A 37 5.51 4.69 -6.05
N PRO A 38 5.38 5.88 -6.66
CA PRO A 38 4.47 6.09 -7.76
C PRO A 38 4.94 5.32 -8.99
N ASN A 39 4.11 4.39 -9.46
CA ASN A 39 4.36 3.64 -10.67
C ASN A 39 3.54 4.26 -11.80
N ILE A 40 4.23 4.99 -12.66
CA ILE A 40 3.65 5.73 -13.79
C ILE A 40 4.02 4.98 -15.07
N PRO A 41 3.05 4.72 -15.98
CA PRO A 41 3.35 4.10 -17.26
C PRO A 41 4.37 4.90 -18.06
N LEU A 42 5.25 4.20 -18.78
CA LEU A 42 6.19 4.82 -19.70
C LEU A 42 5.47 5.39 -20.92
N ASP A 43 6.13 6.33 -21.60
CA ASP A 43 5.63 6.83 -22.88
C ASP A 43 5.61 5.70 -23.93
N ARG A 44 4.57 5.69 -24.80
CA ARG A 44 4.39 4.63 -25.80
C ARG A 44 5.58 4.53 -26.76
N SER A 45 6.27 5.64 -27.04
CA SER A 45 7.46 5.64 -27.89
C SER A 45 8.66 4.91 -27.27
N GLN A 46 8.63 4.64 -25.96
CA GLN A 46 9.73 4.00 -25.23
C GLN A 46 9.56 2.49 -25.08
N VAL A 47 8.43 1.93 -25.55
CA VAL A 47 8.10 0.51 -25.42
C VAL A 47 7.71 -0.08 -26.78
N PRO A 48 7.79 -1.41 -26.97
CA PRO A 48 7.30 -2.08 -28.18
C PRO A 48 5.83 -1.80 -28.52
N GLU A 49 5.48 -1.92 -29.81
CA GLU A 49 4.12 -1.68 -30.32
C GLU A 49 3.07 -2.66 -29.80
N ASP A 50 3.47 -3.81 -29.27
CA ASP A 50 2.61 -4.82 -28.67
C ASP A 50 2.56 -4.74 -27.13
N ALA A 51 3.32 -3.84 -26.49
CA ALA A 51 3.32 -3.74 -25.04
C ALA A 51 1.93 -3.32 -24.52
N PRO A 52 1.42 -3.93 -23.44
CA PRO A 52 0.07 -3.66 -22.95
C PRO A 52 -0.04 -2.25 -22.35
N GLU A 53 -1.20 -1.64 -22.52
CA GLU A 53 -1.56 -0.43 -21.78
C GLU A 53 -1.82 -0.78 -20.31
N VAL A 54 -1.19 -0.03 -19.41
CA VAL A 54 -1.31 -0.25 -17.96
C VAL A 54 -1.66 1.06 -17.27
N PRO A 55 -2.49 1.03 -16.21
CA PRO A 55 -2.81 2.22 -15.44
C PRO A 55 -1.69 2.58 -14.45
N ALA A 56 -1.61 3.86 -14.08
CA ALA A 56 -0.77 4.29 -12.96
C ALA A 56 -1.32 3.75 -11.63
N TYR A 57 -0.41 3.35 -10.74
CA TYR A 57 -0.75 2.90 -9.39
C TYR A 57 0.31 3.33 -8.37
N LEU A 58 -0.03 3.31 -7.08
CA LEU A 58 0.92 3.56 -6.00
C LEU A 58 1.33 2.23 -5.38
N LEU A 59 2.63 1.93 -5.34
CA LEU A 59 3.15 0.88 -4.47
C LEU A 59 3.39 1.49 -3.09
N VAL A 60 2.80 0.87 -2.08
CA VAL A 60 2.84 1.32 -0.69
C VAL A 60 3.54 0.26 0.12
N ILE A 61 4.76 0.55 0.54
CA ILE A 61 5.54 -0.30 1.43
C ILE A 61 5.24 0.12 2.86
N VAL A 62 4.64 -0.78 3.63
CA VAL A 62 4.30 -0.55 5.03
C VAL A 62 5.48 -0.97 5.89
N LYS A 63 6.23 0.00 6.43
CA LYS A 63 7.38 -0.28 7.31
C LYS A 63 6.92 -0.63 8.70
N ASP A 64 5.96 0.14 9.21
CA ASP A 64 5.35 -0.03 10.51
C ASP A 64 3.92 0.51 10.46
N ALA A 65 2.98 -0.14 11.15
CA ALA A 65 1.59 0.30 11.25
C ALA A 65 0.90 -0.39 12.43
N ASP A 66 -0.04 0.33 13.06
CA ASP A 66 -0.90 -0.20 14.10
C ASP A 66 -2.05 -1.01 13.48
N ILE A 67 -1.71 -2.21 12.97
CA ILE A 67 -2.62 -3.09 12.22
C ILE A 67 -2.66 -4.51 12.80
N ASN A 68 -3.82 -5.15 12.64
CA ASN A 68 -4.10 -6.53 12.96
C ASN A 68 -5.13 -7.09 11.95
N LYS A 69 -5.54 -8.35 12.13
CA LYS A 69 -6.49 -9.02 11.22
C LYS A 69 -7.82 -8.30 11.06
N ASP A 70 -8.29 -7.66 12.13
CA ASP A 70 -9.64 -7.09 12.18
C ASP A 70 -9.68 -5.69 11.55
N ASN A 71 -8.54 -4.98 11.51
CA ASN A 71 -8.47 -3.60 11.02
C ASN A 71 -7.64 -3.43 9.73
N LEU A 72 -7.04 -4.50 9.20
CA LEU A 72 -6.16 -4.45 8.02
C LEU A 72 -6.86 -3.82 6.81
N ILE A 73 -8.07 -4.29 6.50
CA ILE A 73 -8.83 -3.83 5.33
C ILE A 73 -9.24 -2.36 5.50
N ASP A 74 -9.70 -1.99 6.69
CA ASP A 74 -10.05 -0.60 7.02
C ASP A 74 -8.84 0.33 6.92
N PHE A 75 -7.66 -0.14 7.35
CA PHE A 75 -6.41 0.59 7.20
C PHE A 75 -6.08 0.81 5.73
N GLU A 76 -6.10 -0.25 4.91
CA GLU A 76 -5.77 -0.17 3.49
C GLU A 76 -6.74 0.75 2.72
N GLU A 77 -8.04 0.67 3.00
CA GLU A 77 -9.05 1.52 2.37
C GLU A 77 -8.84 3.01 2.71
N ARG A 78 -8.67 3.33 4.00
CA ARG A 78 -8.50 4.71 4.46
C ARG A 78 -7.15 5.30 4.01
N ALA A 79 -6.09 4.49 4.04
CA ALA A 79 -4.78 4.88 3.54
C ALA A 79 -4.82 5.12 2.03
N SER A 80 -5.47 4.23 1.27
CA SER A 80 -5.64 4.38 -0.18
C SER A 80 -6.35 5.68 -0.52
N TYR A 81 -7.44 5.99 0.16
CA TYR A 81 -8.16 7.24 -0.07
C TYR A 81 -7.27 8.48 0.16
N ALA A 82 -6.53 8.50 1.27
CA ALA A 82 -5.63 9.60 1.59
C ALA A 82 -4.48 9.75 0.58
N LEU A 83 -3.88 8.63 0.18
CA LEU A 83 -2.75 8.58 -0.74
C LEU A 83 -3.16 8.95 -2.17
N LEU A 84 -4.20 8.32 -2.71
CA LEU A 84 -4.68 8.60 -4.07
C LEU A 84 -5.10 10.06 -4.19
N LYS A 85 -5.83 10.61 -3.20
CA LYS A 85 -6.19 12.03 -3.19
C LYS A 85 -4.97 12.96 -3.18
N ARG A 86 -3.89 12.56 -2.51
CA ARG A 86 -2.69 13.40 -2.37
C ARG A 86 -1.77 13.37 -3.59
N PHE A 87 -1.67 12.22 -4.26
CA PHE A 87 -0.77 12.00 -5.39
C PHE A 87 -1.43 12.23 -6.75
N SER A 88 -2.76 12.11 -6.85
CA SER A 88 -3.46 12.43 -8.10
C SER A 88 -3.34 13.92 -8.42
N THR A 89 -3.03 14.20 -9.68
CA THR A 89 -2.91 15.55 -10.24
C THR A 89 -3.84 15.67 -11.44
N GLU A 90 -3.90 16.85 -12.06
CA GLU A 90 -4.67 17.04 -13.32
C GLU A 90 -4.13 16.18 -14.47
N VAL A 91 -2.85 15.79 -14.41
CA VAL A 91 -2.16 15.07 -15.50
C VAL A 91 -2.13 13.57 -15.27
N ILE A 92 -2.06 13.12 -14.01
CA ILE A 92 -1.94 11.71 -13.66
C ILE A 92 -2.98 11.35 -12.60
N ASN A 93 -3.77 10.34 -12.91
CA ASN A 93 -4.72 9.74 -11.98
C ASN A 93 -4.28 8.31 -11.62
N PHE A 94 -3.92 8.09 -10.36
CA PHE A 94 -3.59 6.76 -9.86
C PHE A 94 -4.88 5.97 -9.60
N GLN A 95 -4.99 4.75 -10.13
CA GLN A 95 -6.23 3.99 -10.02
C GLN A 95 -6.37 3.21 -8.71
N HIS A 96 -5.25 2.75 -8.15
CA HIS A 96 -5.25 1.94 -6.92
C HIS A 96 -3.90 2.00 -6.21
N CYS A 97 -3.91 1.57 -4.94
CA CYS A 97 -2.72 1.28 -4.16
C CYS A 97 -2.46 -0.23 -4.15
N LYS A 98 -1.19 -0.63 -4.08
CA LYS A 98 -0.77 -2.01 -3.79
C LYS A 98 0.05 -1.98 -2.50
N PHE A 99 -0.40 -2.70 -1.49
CA PHE A 99 0.29 -2.75 -0.20
C PHE A 99 1.29 -3.91 -0.17
N TYR A 100 2.49 -3.61 0.29
CA TYR A 100 3.56 -4.58 0.52
C TYR A 100 4.04 -4.47 1.96
N TYR A 101 4.07 -5.62 2.64
CA TYR A 101 4.49 -5.75 4.04
C TYR A 101 5.81 -6.54 4.06
N PRO A 102 6.99 -5.88 4.13
CA PRO A 102 8.30 -6.51 3.95
C PRO A 102 8.60 -7.65 4.92
N SER A 103 8.09 -7.53 6.16
CA SER A 103 8.08 -8.60 7.14
C SER A 103 6.74 -8.55 7.85
N PRO A 104 5.78 -9.44 7.51
CA PRO A 104 4.48 -9.43 8.14
C PRO A 104 4.60 -10.11 9.52
N ALA A 105 5.35 -9.51 10.44
CA ALA A 105 5.53 -10.03 11.80
C ALA A 105 4.17 -10.33 12.45
N PHE A 106 3.17 -9.47 12.23
CA PHE A 106 1.80 -9.67 12.71
C PHE A 106 1.09 -10.90 12.14
N ILE A 107 1.51 -11.41 10.96
CA ILE A 107 1.00 -12.68 10.42
C ILE A 107 1.62 -13.82 11.23
N PHE A 108 2.94 -13.83 11.43
CA PHE A 108 3.63 -14.94 12.11
C PHE A 108 3.36 -15.05 13.61
N GLU A 109 2.93 -13.99 14.27
CA GLU A 109 2.56 -14.00 15.70
C GLU A 109 1.19 -14.65 15.98
N GLN A 110 0.47 -15.08 14.94
CA GLN A 110 -0.84 -15.68 15.08
C GLN A 110 -0.75 -17.20 15.32
N PRO A 111 -1.60 -17.78 16.20
CA PRO A 111 -1.57 -19.20 16.53
C PRO A 111 -1.65 -20.14 15.32
N ASP A 112 -2.30 -19.71 14.24
CA ASP A 112 -2.61 -20.55 13.06
C ASP A 112 -1.90 -20.14 11.77
N ALA A 113 -1.05 -19.11 11.79
CA ALA A 113 -0.48 -18.56 10.55
C ALA A 113 0.48 -19.51 9.81
N VAL A 114 0.99 -20.53 10.49
CA VAL A 114 1.89 -21.55 9.92
C VAL A 114 1.28 -22.96 9.91
N ASN A 115 0.07 -23.15 10.45
CA ASN A 115 -0.55 -24.47 10.61
C ASN A 115 -1.40 -24.91 9.40
N GLY A 116 -1.52 -24.07 8.36
CA GLY A 116 -2.38 -24.28 7.20
C GLY A 116 -1.79 -25.07 6.04
N GLY A 117 -0.87 -26.02 6.26
CA GLY A 117 -0.26 -26.75 5.14
C GLY A 117 0.55 -27.99 5.51
N THR A 118 -0.15 -29.09 5.81
CA THR A 118 0.05 -30.45 5.24
C THR A 118 -0.80 -31.43 6.05
N GLU A 119 -2.09 -31.56 5.75
CA GLU A 119 -2.67 -32.90 5.82
C GLU A 119 -2.29 -33.60 4.51
N PRO A 120 -1.59 -34.75 4.55
CA PRO A 120 -1.33 -35.50 3.33
C PRO A 120 -2.68 -35.89 2.72
N MET A 121 -2.91 -35.51 1.46
CA MET A 121 -4.07 -35.98 0.73
C MET A 121 -4.08 -37.52 0.76
N PRO A 122 -5.19 -38.16 1.16
CA PRO A 122 -5.28 -39.61 1.06
C PRO A 122 -5.18 -39.99 -0.42
N LEU A 123 -4.23 -40.87 -0.74
CA LEU A 123 -4.13 -41.51 -2.04
C LEU A 123 -5.44 -42.29 -2.26
N GLN A 124 -6.23 -41.85 -3.25
CA GLN A 124 -7.28 -42.66 -3.86
C GLN A 124 -6.70 -43.48 -5.02
#